data_AF-A0A944TET1-F1
#
_entry.id   AF-A0A944TET1-F1
#
_cell.length_a   1.000
_cell.length_b   1.000
_cell.length_c   1.000
_cell.angle_alpha   90.00
_cell.angle_beta   90.00
_cell.angle_gamma   90.00
#
_symmetry.space_group_name_H-M   'P 1'
#
loop_
_entity.id
_entity.type
_entity.pdbx_description
1 polymer ?
#
loop_
_entity_poly.entity_id
_entity_poly.type
_entity_poly.pdbx_seq_one_letter_code
_entity_poly.pdbx_strand_id
1 'polypeptide(L)'
;MNASPLKMRPVEAPFLVALNLTRRCNQACKHCYLDAGTRQDGTEGELSTDECKALIGDIASLGGETMIVLTGGEPLLRPDLDELARHAADMELMVVIGSNGMALDAKRVRRLKKAGVSGIGISLDSLDPAYHDAFRGVPGAWAHTMNAIDACRAEGLAYQLHFSVTDDNAHELESMIDFARRSEALVLNVFFLVCTGRGETVTNISAQVYDNVLRRVTLAAHQEPELLIRAKCAPHFKRMAIELDPEWPITLAQGYEAGGCLAGSRYCRVTPLGEVTACPYIEDSVGSIRNQSFAEIWQSAPMFQQLRAPSPKGRCGECEYRKLCGGCRARPLARDGELMGEDFLCDYTPKGEAVIEPMKAIGDTLNWTREAEERFARIPPFLRRMIRGRAEDYVRGEGRGVVTADDLSQMAKRRFGAALPVRPNNGETP
;
A
#
# COMPACT_ATOMS: atom_id res chain seq x y z
N MET A 1 -6.89 -42.19 21.19
CA MET A 1 -6.97 -41.73 19.78
C MET A 1 -6.28 -40.38 19.73
N ASN A 2 -5.00 -40.36 19.36
CA ASN A 2 -4.23 -39.12 19.29
C ASN A 2 -4.62 -38.37 18.02
N ALA A 3 -5.32 -37.24 18.19
CA ALA A 3 -5.54 -36.30 17.11
C ALA A 3 -4.16 -35.78 16.66
N SER A 4 -3.83 -36.05 15.40
CA SER A 4 -2.66 -35.47 14.74
C SER A 4 -2.76 -33.94 14.82
N PRO A 5 -1.72 -33.21 15.23
CA PRO A 5 -1.75 -31.76 15.20
C PRO A 5 -1.94 -31.34 13.74
N LEU A 6 -3.05 -30.63 13.47
CA LEU A 6 -3.28 -29.96 12.20
C LEU A 6 -2.02 -29.15 11.89
N LYS A 7 -1.24 -29.59 10.88
CA LYS A 7 -0.12 -28.81 10.36
C LYS A 7 -0.69 -27.46 9.94
N MET A 8 -0.50 -26.43 10.76
CA MET A 8 -0.87 -25.07 10.41
C MET A 8 -0.14 -24.74 9.11
N ARG A 9 -0.87 -24.27 8.11
CA ARG A 9 -0.23 -23.75 6.89
C ARG A 9 0.72 -22.62 7.30
N PRO A 10 1.94 -22.55 6.75
CA PRO A 10 2.86 -21.47 7.06
C PRO A 10 2.19 -20.12 6.76
N VAL A 11 2.22 -19.20 7.73
CA VAL A 11 1.69 -17.84 7.58
C VAL A 11 2.53 -17.13 6.53
N GLU A 12 1.88 -16.55 5.52
CA GLU A 12 2.59 -15.77 4.50
C GLU A 12 3.31 -14.57 5.12
N ALA A 13 4.47 -14.23 4.57
CA ALA A 13 5.17 -13.00 4.93
C ALA A 13 4.25 -11.77 4.72
N PRO A 14 4.39 -10.71 5.54
CA PRO A 14 3.70 -9.47 5.27
C PRO A 14 4.11 -8.97 3.88
N PHE A 15 3.13 -8.49 3.12
CA PHE A 15 3.42 -7.85 1.85
C PHE A 15 3.87 -6.40 2.05
N LEU A 16 3.24 -5.70 2.99
CA LEU A 16 3.54 -4.31 3.29
C LEU A 16 3.55 -4.08 4.81
N VAL A 17 4.55 -3.38 5.32
CA VAL A 17 4.58 -2.90 6.72
C VAL A 17 4.74 -1.39 6.73
N ALA A 18 3.80 -0.67 7.35
CA ALA A 18 3.93 0.78 7.55
C ALA A 18 4.61 1.05 8.89
N LEU A 19 5.77 1.69 8.87
CA LEU A 19 6.46 2.15 10.08
C LEU A 19 6.17 3.62 10.31
N ASN A 20 5.37 3.93 11.32
CA ASN A 20 5.21 5.30 11.79
C ASN A 20 6.44 5.63 12.65
N LEU A 21 7.36 6.41 12.09
CA LEU A 21 8.66 6.68 12.70
C LEU A 21 8.63 7.76 13.77
N THR A 22 7.63 8.64 13.76
CA THR A 22 7.53 9.76 14.70
C THR A 22 6.10 10.27 14.72
N ARG A 23 5.69 10.94 15.81
CA ARG A 23 4.46 11.72 15.90
C ARG A 23 4.64 13.18 15.52
N ARG A 24 5.88 13.64 15.25
CA ARG A 24 6.14 15.01 14.78
C ARG A 24 5.59 15.21 13.38
N CYS A 25 4.86 16.31 13.17
CA CYS A 25 4.44 16.74 11.85
C CYS A 25 4.56 18.26 11.71
N ASN A 26 4.78 18.71 10.49
CA ASN A 26 4.78 20.11 10.10
C ASN A 26 3.47 20.56 9.43
N GLN A 27 2.42 19.74 9.55
CA GLN A 27 1.06 20.01 9.09
C GLN A 27 0.06 19.64 10.18
N ALA A 28 -1.16 20.15 10.05
CA ALA A 28 -2.27 19.92 10.97
C ALA A 28 -3.50 19.41 10.21
N CYS A 29 -3.30 18.38 9.38
CA CYS A 29 -4.33 17.89 8.45
C CYS A 29 -5.60 17.49 9.20
N LYS A 30 -6.76 17.86 8.63
CA LYS A 30 -8.07 17.52 9.17
C LYS A 30 -8.26 16.01 9.27
N HIS A 31 -7.83 15.25 8.28
CA HIS A 31 -8.07 13.79 8.16
C HIS A 31 -7.00 12.90 8.83
N CYS A 32 -6.13 13.45 9.68
CA CYS A 32 -4.97 12.72 10.18
C CYS A 32 -5.37 11.58 11.12
N TYR A 33 -5.07 10.33 10.73
CA TYR A 33 -5.33 9.15 11.55
C TYR A 33 -4.40 9.06 12.78
N LEU A 34 -3.18 9.61 12.70
CA LEU A 34 -2.19 9.49 13.78
C LEU A 34 -2.40 10.52 14.89
N ASP A 35 -3.19 11.55 14.60
CA ASP A 35 -3.25 12.79 15.39
C ASP A 35 -1.83 13.30 15.73
N ALA A 36 -1.02 13.44 14.68
CA ALA A 36 0.37 13.85 14.81
C ALA A 36 0.47 15.28 15.38
N GLY A 37 1.42 15.48 16.30
CA GLY A 37 1.69 16.75 16.96
C GLY A 37 2.48 17.73 16.09
N THR A 38 2.76 18.91 16.63
CA THR A 38 3.51 19.97 15.93
C THR A 38 5.00 19.63 15.82
N ARG A 39 5.76 20.49 15.11
CA ARG A 39 7.18 20.27 14.77
C ARG A 39 8.12 20.19 15.97
N GLN A 40 7.70 20.66 17.15
CA GLN A 40 8.59 20.91 18.28
C GLN A 40 8.92 19.62 19.02
N ASP A 41 7.91 18.84 19.42
CA ASP A 41 8.11 17.67 20.27
C ASP A 41 7.59 16.40 19.62
N GLY A 42 8.45 15.37 19.60
CA GLY A 42 7.98 14.00 19.41
C GLY A 42 7.26 13.51 20.66
N THR A 43 6.72 12.31 20.60
CA THR A 43 6.18 11.69 21.83
C THR A 43 7.32 11.06 22.61
N GLU A 44 7.31 11.23 23.93
CA GLU A 44 8.25 10.55 24.81
C GLU A 44 8.17 9.04 24.59
N GLY A 45 9.34 8.39 24.49
CA GLY A 45 9.41 6.95 24.24
C GLY A 45 9.22 6.53 22.78
N GLU A 46 9.32 7.44 21.80
CA GLU A 46 9.48 7.08 20.38
C GLU A 46 10.65 6.09 20.18
N LEU A 47 10.51 5.14 19.27
CA LEU A 47 11.55 4.16 18.97
C LEU A 47 12.85 4.85 18.51
N SER A 48 13.94 4.51 19.19
CA SER A 48 15.30 4.90 18.84
C SER A 48 15.71 4.38 17.46
N THR A 49 16.82 4.90 16.92
CA THR A 49 17.40 4.41 15.66
C THR A 49 17.65 2.90 15.70
N ASP A 50 18.21 2.40 16.82
CA ASP A 50 18.59 1.00 16.97
C ASP A 50 17.36 0.09 17.10
N GLU A 51 16.33 0.52 17.84
CA GLU A 51 15.04 -0.21 17.89
C GLU A 51 14.39 -0.28 16.49
N CYS A 52 14.42 0.81 15.73
CA CYS A 52 13.91 0.81 14.36
C CYS A 52 14.71 -0.14 13.44
N LYS A 53 16.04 -0.17 13.54
CA LYS A 53 16.88 -1.10 12.77
C LYS A 53 16.62 -2.56 13.14
N ALA A 54 16.52 -2.86 14.43
CA ALA A 54 16.19 -4.20 14.92
C ALA A 54 14.84 -4.68 14.36
N LEU A 55 13.82 -3.82 14.40
CA LEU A 55 12.51 -4.08 13.80
C LEU A 55 12.60 -4.32 12.28
N ILE A 56 13.38 -3.51 11.55
CA ILE A 56 13.59 -3.70 10.12
C ILE A 56 14.21 -5.07 9.83
N GLY A 57 15.20 -5.49 10.62
CA GLY A 57 15.80 -6.82 10.52
C GLY A 57 14.83 -7.96 10.79
N ASP A 58 13.96 -7.80 11.78
CA ASP A 58 12.92 -8.77 12.11
C ASP A 58 11.89 -8.90 10.98
N ILE A 59 11.45 -7.78 10.39
CA ILE A 59 10.58 -7.77 9.21
C ILE A 59 11.27 -8.48 8.03
N ALA A 60 12.54 -8.19 7.76
CA ALA A 60 13.30 -8.82 6.68
C ALA A 60 13.43 -10.34 6.87
N SER A 61 13.49 -10.82 8.12
CA SER A 61 13.56 -12.25 8.43
C SER A 61 12.31 -13.04 8.00
N LEU A 62 11.15 -12.37 7.90
CA LEU A 62 9.91 -12.99 7.43
C LEU A 62 9.84 -13.09 5.90
N GLY A 63 10.54 -12.22 5.18
CA GLY A 63 10.59 -12.24 3.71
C GLY A 63 11.25 -10.99 3.12
N GLY A 64 12.33 -11.21 2.35
CA GLY A 64 13.12 -10.17 1.69
C GLY A 64 12.42 -9.41 0.55
N GLU A 65 11.14 -9.67 0.29
CA GLU A 65 10.33 -8.92 -0.70
C GLU A 65 9.30 -7.98 -0.05
N THR A 66 9.32 -7.85 1.28
CA THR A 66 8.37 -7.00 2.00
C THR A 66 8.58 -5.53 1.62
N MET A 67 7.50 -4.83 1.29
CA MET A 67 7.53 -3.37 1.14
C MET A 67 7.45 -2.72 2.52
N ILE A 68 8.43 -1.87 2.83
CA ILE A 68 8.39 -1.05 4.03
C ILE A 68 8.04 0.38 3.67
N VAL A 69 6.98 0.90 4.30
CA VAL A 69 6.57 2.30 4.13
C VAL A 69 7.01 3.07 5.36
N LEU A 70 8.08 3.86 5.22
CA LEU A 70 8.54 4.79 6.24
C LEU A 70 7.61 6.01 6.23
N THR A 71 6.83 6.18 7.29
CA THR A 71 5.78 7.19 7.42
C THR A 71 5.70 7.66 8.89
N GLY A 72 4.56 8.15 9.37
CA GLY A 72 4.36 8.67 10.73
C GLY A 72 3.51 9.93 10.72
N GLY A 73 3.93 10.93 11.49
CA GLY A 73 3.52 12.32 11.26
C GLY A 73 4.12 12.78 9.94
N GLU A 74 5.35 13.31 9.98
CA GLU A 74 6.15 13.56 8.79
C GLU A 74 7.53 12.92 8.95
N PRO A 75 7.85 11.82 8.20
CA PRO A 75 9.12 11.13 8.34
C PRO A 75 10.31 12.02 7.98
N LEU A 76 10.16 13.01 7.08
CA LEU A 76 11.26 13.92 6.72
C LEU A 76 11.74 14.82 7.87
N LEU A 77 11.00 14.89 8.98
CA LEU A 77 11.42 15.58 10.21
C LEU A 77 12.35 14.73 11.10
N ARG A 78 12.46 13.42 10.83
CA ARG A 78 13.30 12.51 11.60
C ARG A 78 14.77 12.60 11.13
N PRO A 79 15.75 12.93 12.01
CA PRO A 79 17.14 13.16 11.60
C PRO A 79 17.84 11.95 10.97
N ASP A 80 17.53 10.76 11.45
CA ASP A 80 18.11 9.46 11.07
C ASP A 80 17.33 8.75 9.94
N LEU A 81 16.39 9.42 9.26
CA LEU A 81 15.57 8.81 8.19
C LEU A 81 16.43 8.17 7.08
N ASP A 82 17.44 8.88 6.58
CA ASP A 82 18.31 8.38 5.51
C ASP A 82 19.09 7.12 5.93
N GLU A 83 19.41 7.01 7.22
CA GLU A 83 20.12 5.86 7.79
C GLU A 83 19.19 4.65 7.89
N LEU A 84 17.95 4.86 8.37
CA LEU A 84 16.92 3.82 8.42
C LEU A 84 16.55 3.31 7.02
N ALA A 85 16.40 4.24 6.06
CA ALA A 85 16.12 3.89 4.66
C ALA A 85 17.25 3.04 4.06
N ARG A 86 18.51 3.42 4.30
CA ARG A 86 19.67 2.64 3.83
C ARG A 86 19.70 1.26 4.48
N HIS A 87 19.50 1.18 5.79
CA HIS A 87 19.51 -0.10 6.50
C HIS A 87 18.43 -1.06 5.97
N ALA A 88 17.21 -0.56 5.71
CA ALA A 88 16.15 -1.37 5.11
C ALA A 88 16.49 -1.81 3.67
N ALA A 89 17.07 -0.93 2.86
CA ALA A 89 17.49 -1.25 1.50
C ALA A 89 18.64 -2.29 1.47
N ASP A 90 19.59 -2.20 2.40
CA ASP A 90 20.70 -3.16 2.55
C ASP A 90 20.19 -4.56 2.95
N MET A 91 18.99 -4.64 3.55
CA MET A 91 18.26 -5.88 3.85
C MET A 91 17.34 -6.32 2.71
N GLU A 92 17.53 -5.77 1.51
CA GLU A 92 16.79 -6.07 0.28
C GLU A 92 15.29 -5.71 0.32
N LEU A 93 14.81 -5.01 1.35
CA LEU A 93 13.42 -4.56 1.44
C LEU A 93 13.12 -3.45 0.42
N MET A 94 11.89 -3.41 -0.09
CA MET A 94 11.44 -2.31 -0.93
C MET A 94 11.07 -1.10 -0.06
N VAL A 95 11.92 -0.08 -0.05
CA VAL A 95 11.72 1.12 0.79
C VAL A 95 10.89 2.18 0.06
N VAL A 96 9.76 2.55 0.64
CA VAL A 96 8.90 3.64 0.19
C VAL A 96 8.73 4.65 1.32
N ILE A 97 8.71 5.94 1.01
CA ILE A 97 8.42 6.99 2.00
C ILE A 97 7.03 7.57 1.75
N GLY A 98 6.20 7.69 2.79
CA GLY A 98 4.96 8.48 2.72
C GLY A 98 5.19 9.86 3.34
N SER A 99 5.06 10.93 2.54
CA SER A 99 5.37 12.30 2.98
C SER A 99 4.32 13.31 2.51
N ASN A 100 4.20 14.40 3.27
CA ASN A 100 3.44 15.58 2.87
C ASN A 100 4.15 16.48 1.85
N GLY A 101 5.39 16.17 1.47
CA GLY A 101 6.12 16.86 0.41
C GLY A 101 6.80 18.18 0.81
N MET A 102 6.41 18.79 1.94
CA MET A 102 6.89 20.12 2.36
C MET A 102 8.41 20.28 2.42
N ALA A 103 9.12 19.23 2.82
CA ALA A 103 10.57 19.22 3.00
C ALA A 103 11.31 18.44 1.89
N LEU A 104 10.64 18.18 0.76
CA LEU A 104 11.13 17.32 -0.31
C LEU A 104 11.67 18.13 -1.49
N ASP A 105 12.80 18.81 -1.29
CA ASP A 105 13.53 19.48 -2.37
C ASP A 105 14.43 18.51 -3.18
N ALA A 106 15.02 18.99 -4.28
CA ALA A 106 15.91 18.19 -5.13
C ALA A 106 17.11 17.59 -4.37
N LYS A 107 17.66 18.32 -3.37
CA LYS A 107 18.77 17.82 -2.55
C LYS A 107 18.31 16.66 -1.67
N ARG A 108 17.13 16.76 -1.06
CA ARG A 108 16.52 15.70 -0.26
C ARG A 108 16.19 14.49 -1.12
N VAL A 109 15.61 14.67 -2.30
CA VAL A 109 15.31 13.59 -3.25
C VAL A 109 16.59 12.82 -3.62
N ARG A 110 17.69 13.51 -3.97
CA ARG A 110 18.98 12.85 -4.23
C ARG A 110 19.50 12.04 -3.07
N ARG A 111 19.40 12.57 -1.84
CA ARG A 111 19.83 11.88 -0.62
C ARG A 111 19.02 10.60 -0.38
N LEU A 112 17.70 10.67 -0.51
CA LEU A 112 16.80 9.53 -0.34
C LEU A 112 17.05 8.46 -1.41
N LYS A 113 17.23 8.86 -2.67
CA LYS A 113 17.61 7.95 -3.75
C LYS A 113 18.94 7.24 -3.47
N LYS A 114 19.96 7.99 -3.01
CA LYS A 114 21.26 7.42 -2.58
C LYS A 114 21.12 6.46 -1.38
N ALA A 115 20.12 6.67 -0.52
CA ALA A 115 19.81 5.78 0.59
C ALA A 115 19.00 4.54 0.20
N GLY A 116 18.73 4.31 -1.10
CA GLY A 116 18.01 3.12 -1.57
C GLY A 116 16.48 3.25 -1.55
N VAL A 117 15.93 4.45 -1.35
CA VAL A 117 14.49 4.68 -1.45
C VAL A 117 14.01 4.41 -2.87
N SER A 118 13.06 3.48 -3.00
CA SER A 118 12.49 3.04 -4.27
C SER A 118 11.38 3.95 -4.78
N GLY A 119 10.71 4.68 -3.88
CA GLY A 119 9.79 5.74 -4.28
C GLY A 119 9.13 6.49 -3.14
N ILE A 120 8.39 7.54 -3.46
CA ILE A 120 7.74 8.42 -2.48
C ILE A 120 6.25 8.54 -2.78
N GLY A 121 5.41 8.31 -1.77
CA GLY A 121 4.00 8.70 -1.78
C GLY A 121 3.86 10.15 -1.36
N ILE A 122 3.43 11.00 -2.29
CA ILE A 122 3.21 12.43 -2.08
C ILE A 122 1.71 12.68 -1.92
N SER A 123 1.41 13.34 -0.82
CA SER A 123 0.06 13.77 -0.43
C SER A 123 -0.47 14.92 -1.29
N LEU A 124 -1.56 14.69 -2.03
CA LEU A 124 -2.24 15.69 -2.86
C LEU A 124 -3.77 15.48 -2.81
N ASP A 125 -4.46 16.21 -1.92
CA ASP A 125 -5.92 16.03 -1.69
C ASP A 125 -6.84 16.96 -2.49
N SER A 126 -6.28 17.86 -3.30
CA SER A 126 -7.06 18.70 -4.22
C SER A 126 -6.10 19.42 -5.18
N LEU A 127 -6.59 19.70 -6.38
CA LEU A 127 -5.93 20.55 -7.35
C LEU A 127 -6.20 22.04 -7.12
N ASP A 128 -7.20 22.39 -6.30
CA ASP A 128 -7.39 23.74 -5.78
C ASP A 128 -6.39 24.00 -4.63
N PRO A 129 -5.46 24.97 -4.79
CA PRO A 129 -4.50 25.31 -3.74
C PRO A 129 -5.15 25.72 -2.42
N ALA A 130 -6.25 26.48 -2.46
CA ALA A 130 -6.91 26.98 -1.26
C ALA A 130 -7.57 25.83 -0.49
N TYR A 131 -8.24 24.92 -1.20
CA TYR A 131 -8.82 23.73 -0.58
C TYR A 131 -7.73 22.82 0.01
N HIS A 132 -6.69 22.52 -0.77
CA HIS A 132 -5.59 21.65 -0.33
C HIS A 132 -4.91 22.21 0.94
N ASP A 133 -4.56 23.49 0.95
CA ASP A 133 -3.93 24.16 2.10
C ASP A 133 -4.83 24.11 3.34
N ALA A 134 -6.13 24.38 3.17
CA ALA A 134 -7.11 24.32 4.26
C ALA A 134 -7.30 22.89 4.78
N PHE A 135 -7.27 21.88 3.91
CA PHE A 135 -7.40 20.48 4.28
C PHE A 135 -6.15 19.94 5.00
N ARG A 136 -4.96 20.43 4.62
CA ARG A 136 -3.65 20.14 5.23
C ARG A 136 -3.32 21.02 6.45
N GLY A 137 -4.09 22.09 6.66
CA GLY A 137 -3.98 22.98 7.82
C GLY A 137 -2.75 23.90 7.80
N VAL A 138 -2.13 24.10 6.64
CA VAL A 138 -0.92 24.95 6.49
C VAL A 138 -0.97 25.70 5.16
N PRO A 139 -0.90 27.05 5.17
CA PRO A 139 -0.76 27.84 3.96
C PRO A 139 0.53 27.50 3.19
N GLY A 140 0.43 27.42 1.86
CA GLY A 140 1.50 27.07 0.94
C GLY A 140 1.76 25.57 0.79
N ALA A 141 0.99 24.71 1.47
CA ALA A 141 1.16 23.26 1.40
C ALA A 141 1.06 22.74 -0.05
N TRP A 142 0.10 23.22 -0.82
CA TRP A 142 -0.07 22.87 -2.22
C TRP A 142 1.15 23.24 -3.07
N ALA A 143 1.67 24.46 -2.91
CA ALA A 143 2.84 24.92 -3.66
C ALA A 143 4.07 24.07 -3.33
N HIS A 144 4.25 23.70 -2.07
CA HIS A 144 5.31 22.78 -1.68
C HIS A 144 5.12 21.36 -2.25
N THR A 145 3.89 20.86 -2.28
CA THR A 145 3.55 19.57 -2.91
C THR A 145 3.90 19.58 -4.41
N MET A 146 3.61 20.66 -5.12
CA MET A 146 4.00 20.80 -6.54
C MET A 146 5.53 20.80 -6.71
N ASN A 147 6.26 21.57 -5.89
CA ASN A 147 7.72 21.59 -5.91
C ASN A 147 8.32 20.21 -5.62
N ALA A 148 7.70 19.44 -4.73
CA ALA A 148 8.11 18.07 -4.40
C ALA A 148 7.93 17.12 -5.59
N ILE A 149 6.82 17.23 -6.32
CA ILE A 149 6.56 16.48 -7.56
C ILE A 149 7.64 16.83 -8.60
N ASP A 150 7.89 18.11 -8.83
CA ASP A 150 8.90 18.56 -9.80
C ASP A 150 10.31 18.08 -9.42
N ALA A 151 10.66 18.10 -8.13
CA ALA A 151 11.94 17.58 -7.65
C ALA A 151 12.07 16.06 -7.87
N CYS A 152 11.01 15.28 -7.59
CA CYS A 152 11.01 13.84 -7.86
C CYS A 152 11.19 13.54 -9.36
N ARG A 153 10.50 14.29 -10.23
CA ARG A 153 10.62 14.15 -11.69
C ARG A 153 12.03 14.49 -12.16
N ALA A 154 12.56 15.65 -11.77
CA ALA A 154 13.87 16.12 -12.21
C ALA A 154 15.02 15.17 -11.81
N GLU A 155 14.94 14.58 -10.62
CA GLU A 155 15.97 13.65 -10.13
C GLU A 155 15.69 12.17 -10.48
N GLY A 156 14.57 11.90 -11.16
CA GLY A 156 14.14 10.55 -11.53
C GLY A 156 13.96 9.62 -10.33
N LEU A 157 13.33 10.09 -9.26
CA LEU A 157 12.86 9.24 -8.16
C LEU A 157 11.38 8.96 -8.37
N ALA A 158 11.02 7.68 -8.48
CA ALA A 158 9.64 7.27 -8.68
C ALA A 158 8.73 7.77 -7.55
N TYR A 159 7.52 8.17 -7.89
CA TYR A 159 6.56 8.67 -6.91
C TYR A 159 5.12 8.28 -7.23
N GLN A 160 4.29 8.43 -6.21
CA GLN A 160 2.87 8.13 -6.17
C GLN A 160 2.13 9.37 -5.70
N LEU A 161 0.91 9.58 -6.18
CA LEU A 161 0.00 10.58 -5.61
C LEU A 161 -1.01 9.92 -4.69
N HIS A 162 -1.23 10.52 -3.53
CA HIS A 162 -2.16 10.06 -2.51
C HIS A 162 -3.27 11.10 -2.38
N PHE A 163 -4.47 10.74 -2.84
CA PHE A 163 -5.65 11.60 -2.88
C PHE A 163 -6.70 11.06 -1.90
N SER A 164 -6.96 11.80 -0.82
CA SER A 164 -8.01 11.44 0.15
C SER A 164 -9.34 12.00 -0.31
N VAL A 165 -10.24 11.10 -0.72
CA VAL A 165 -11.56 11.50 -1.24
C VAL A 165 -12.55 11.72 -0.10
N THR A 166 -13.27 12.83 -0.18
CA THR A 166 -14.37 13.26 0.68
C THR A 166 -15.56 13.66 -0.19
N ASP A 167 -16.70 13.94 0.42
CA ASP A 167 -17.86 14.54 -0.23
C ASP A 167 -17.55 15.90 -0.87
N ASP A 168 -16.66 16.68 -0.27
CA ASP A 168 -16.28 18.01 -0.79
C ASP A 168 -15.43 17.96 -2.06
N ASN A 169 -14.53 16.98 -2.20
CA ASN A 169 -13.56 16.92 -3.31
C ASN A 169 -13.77 15.74 -4.29
N ALA A 170 -14.79 14.90 -4.09
CA ALA A 170 -15.08 13.76 -4.97
C ALA A 170 -15.30 14.12 -6.45
N HIS A 171 -15.70 15.37 -6.71
CA HIS A 171 -15.87 15.90 -8.05
C HIS A 171 -14.54 16.09 -8.81
N GLU A 172 -13.41 16.13 -8.11
CA GLU A 172 -12.08 16.32 -8.72
C GLU A 172 -11.47 15.02 -9.27
N LEU A 173 -12.08 13.85 -9.06
CA LEU A 173 -11.46 12.56 -9.34
C LEU A 173 -10.86 12.45 -10.76
N GLU A 174 -11.59 12.78 -11.82
CA GLU A 174 -11.06 12.71 -13.20
C GLU A 174 -9.91 13.68 -13.40
N SER A 175 -10.05 14.91 -12.90
CA SER A 175 -8.98 15.91 -13.00
C SER A 175 -7.72 15.48 -12.26
N MET A 176 -7.87 14.79 -11.12
CA MET A 176 -6.76 14.21 -10.35
C MET A 176 -6.10 13.05 -11.10
N ILE A 177 -6.89 12.19 -11.76
CA ILE A 177 -6.37 11.12 -12.65
C ILE A 177 -5.57 11.74 -13.80
N ASP A 178 -6.12 12.75 -14.47
CA ASP A 178 -5.45 13.44 -15.58
C ASP A 178 -4.18 14.17 -15.13
N PHE A 179 -4.21 14.76 -13.94
CA PHE A 179 -3.02 15.35 -13.34
C PHE A 179 -1.97 14.30 -13.00
N ALA A 180 -2.35 13.18 -12.38
CA ALA A 180 -1.45 12.07 -12.07
C ALA A 180 -0.76 11.53 -13.33
N ARG A 181 -1.52 11.37 -14.42
CA ARG A 181 -0.98 10.95 -15.72
C ARG A 181 0.01 11.97 -16.28
N ARG A 182 -0.40 13.24 -16.39
CA ARG A 182 0.44 14.31 -16.98
C ARG A 182 1.67 14.64 -16.15
N SER A 183 1.59 14.46 -14.83
CA SER A 183 2.75 14.65 -13.97
C SER A 183 3.75 13.51 -14.09
N GLU A 184 3.39 12.35 -14.65
CA GLU A 184 4.22 11.12 -14.71
C GLU A 184 4.31 10.38 -13.36
N ALA A 185 3.26 10.50 -12.53
CA ALA A 185 3.14 9.65 -11.34
C ALA A 185 2.98 8.18 -11.76
N LEU A 186 3.63 7.25 -11.06
CA LEU A 186 3.48 5.82 -11.35
C LEU A 186 2.19 5.22 -10.80
N VAL A 187 1.66 5.83 -9.73
CA VAL A 187 0.51 5.32 -8.98
C VAL A 187 -0.34 6.48 -8.50
N LEU A 188 -1.65 6.38 -8.66
CA LEU A 188 -2.63 7.19 -7.95
C LEU A 188 -3.35 6.31 -6.92
N ASN A 189 -3.11 6.57 -5.64
CA ASN A 189 -3.88 5.94 -4.57
C ASN A 189 -5.03 6.86 -4.18
N VAL A 190 -6.26 6.39 -4.41
CA VAL A 190 -7.49 7.06 -3.97
C VAL A 190 -7.88 6.49 -2.61
N PHE A 191 -7.71 7.27 -1.55
CA PHE A 191 -8.01 6.88 -0.17
C PHE A 191 -9.43 7.23 0.18
N PHE A 192 -10.24 6.22 0.45
CA PHE A 192 -11.58 6.39 1.00
C PHE A 192 -11.49 6.49 2.51
N LEU A 193 -11.58 7.70 3.05
CA LEU A 193 -11.32 7.98 4.45
C LEU A 193 -12.13 7.05 5.37
N VAL A 194 -11.46 6.50 6.39
CA VAL A 194 -12.12 5.89 7.55
C VAL A 194 -12.08 6.95 8.64
N CYS A 195 -13.25 7.32 9.16
CA CYS A 195 -13.39 8.39 10.13
C CYS A 195 -12.84 7.96 11.50
N THR A 196 -11.55 8.21 11.72
CA THR A 196 -10.84 8.00 13.00
C THR A 196 -9.83 9.13 13.23
N GLY A 197 -9.30 9.24 14.45
CA GLY A 197 -8.37 10.32 14.82
C GLY A 197 -8.99 11.70 14.58
N ARG A 198 -8.21 12.65 14.02
CA ARG A 198 -8.76 13.97 13.64
C ARG A 198 -9.80 13.89 12.52
N GLY A 199 -9.77 12.80 11.76
CA GLY A 199 -10.63 12.54 10.63
C GLY A 199 -12.06 12.13 10.96
N GLU A 200 -12.42 11.99 12.25
CA GLU A 200 -13.70 11.45 12.71
C GLU A 200 -14.93 12.15 12.11
N THR A 201 -14.84 13.46 11.85
CA THR A 201 -15.96 14.27 11.32
C THR A 201 -15.67 14.91 9.96
N VAL A 202 -14.59 14.51 9.30
CA VAL A 202 -14.08 15.21 8.11
C VAL A 202 -14.90 14.98 6.85
N THR A 203 -15.66 13.89 6.80
CA THR A 203 -16.51 13.60 5.64
C THR A 203 -17.81 12.97 6.08
N ASN A 204 -18.89 13.34 5.39
CA ASN A 204 -20.19 12.69 5.49
C ASN A 204 -20.55 12.00 4.16
N ILE A 205 -19.54 11.53 3.41
CA ILE A 205 -19.74 10.85 2.13
C ILE A 205 -20.79 9.74 2.27
N SER A 206 -21.89 9.89 1.54
CA SER A 206 -22.97 8.92 1.57
C SER A 206 -22.54 7.62 0.89
N ALA A 207 -23.18 6.50 1.23
CA ALA A 207 -22.92 5.22 0.56
C ALA A 207 -23.10 5.32 -0.97
N GLN A 208 -24.04 6.15 -1.44
CA GLN A 208 -24.28 6.35 -2.87
C GLN A 208 -23.18 7.17 -3.56
N VAL A 209 -22.68 8.24 -2.94
CA VAL A 209 -21.55 9.00 -3.48
C VAL A 209 -20.29 8.14 -3.44
N TYR A 210 -20.08 7.41 -2.35
CA TYR A 210 -18.99 6.44 -2.20
C TYR A 210 -19.00 5.39 -3.32
N ASP A 211 -20.13 4.73 -3.56
CA ASP A 211 -20.26 3.71 -4.62
C ASP A 211 -20.02 4.32 -6.01
N ASN A 212 -20.56 5.52 -6.29
CA ASN A 212 -20.34 6.22 -7.55
C ASN A 212 -18.85 6.54 -7.79
N VAL A 213 -18.17 7.12 -6.80
CA VAL A 213 -16.73 7.43 -6.89
C VAL A 213 -15.94 6.16 -7.08
N LEU A 214 -16.26 5.10 -6.34
CA LEU A 214 -15.53 3.85 -6.43
C LEU A 214 -15.71 3.17 -7.80
N ARG A 215 -16.91 3.21 -8.40
CA ARG A 215 -17.13 2.73 -9.77
C ARG A 215 -16.29 3.49 -10.78
N ARG A 216 -16.19 4.81 -10.65
CA ARG A 216 -15.33 5.65 -11.51
C ARG A 216 -13.86 5.29 -11.34
N VAL A 217 -13.40 5.06 -10.11
CA VAL A 217 -12.04 4.55 -9.82
C VAL A 217 -11.82 3.18 -10.45
N THR A 218 -12.77 2.25 -10.33
CA THR A 218 -12.67 0.90 -10.92
C THR A 218 -12.59 0.96 -12.44
N LEU A 219 -13.44 1.76 -13.08
CA LEU A 219 -13.43 1.94 -14.52
C LEU A 219 -12.08 2.53 -15.00
N ALA A 220 -11.62 3.59 -14.35
CA ALA A 220 -10.33 4.19 -14.67
C ALA A 220 -9.18 3.20 -14.46
N ALA A 221 -9.15 2.47 -13.34
CA ALA A 221 -8.11 1.47 -13.07
C ALA A 221 -8.09 0.32 -14.10
N HIS A 222 -9.22 -0.01 -14.72
CA HIS A 222 -9.29 -1.01 -15.79
C HIS A 222 -8.84 -0.45 -17.15
N GLN A 223 -9.12 0.83 -17.41
CA GLN A 223 -8.85 1.47 -18.69
C GLN A 223 -7.44 2.08 -18.81
N GLU A 224 -6.79 2.41 -17.69
CA GLU A 224 -5.47 3.05 -17.69
C GLU A 224 -4.33 2.03 -17.84
N PRO A 225 -3.53 2.09 -18.92
CA PRO A 225 -2.44 1.14 -19.14
C PRO A 225 -1.13 1.51 -18.42
N GLU A 226 -0.90 2.80 -18.16
CA GLU A 226 0.39 3.32 -17.69
C GLU A 226 0.37 3.76 -16.22
N LEU A 227 -0.72 4.43 -15.80
CA LEU A 227 -0.93 4.89 -14.43
C LEU A 227 -1.64 3.81 -13.62
N LEU A 228 -1.01 3.32 -12.54
CA LEU A 228 -1.67 2.38 -11.65
C LEU A 228 -2.62 3.11 -10.70
N ILE A 229 -3.93 3.01 -10.95
CA ILE A 229 -4.97 3.60 -10.08
C ILE A 229 -5.42 2.55 -9.06
N ARG A 230 -5.43 2.91 -7.78
CA ARG A 230 -5.80 1.98 -6.69
C ARG A 230 -6.76 2.61 -5.70
N ALA A 231 -7.84 1.91 -5.39
CA ALA A 231 -8.69 2.24 -4.26
C ALA A 231 -8.06 1.75 -2.96
N LYS A 232 -7.99 2.61 -1.94
CA LYS A 232 -7.49 2.29 -0.59
C LYS A 232 -8.61 2.42 0.42
N CYS A 233 -8.64 1.52 1.39
CA CYS A 233 -9.70 1.42 2.40
C CYS A 233 -11.10 1.16 1.81
N ALA A 234 -11.15 0.61 0.59
CA ALA A 234 -12.37 0.33 -0.15
C ALA A 234 -12.37 -1.10 -0.74
N PRO A 235 -12.52 -2.15 0.10
CA PRO A 235 -12.54 -3.53 -0.39
C PRO A 235 -13.66 -3.81 -1.41
N HIS A 236 -14.72 -3.01 -1.41
CA HIS A 236 -15.81 -3.02 -2.41
C HIS A 236 -15.30 -2.94 -3.85
N PHE A 237 -14.11 -2.37 -4.06
CA PHE A 237 -13.43 -2.34 -5.36
C PHE A 237 -13.38 -3.73 -6.01
N LYS A 238 -13.16 -4.79 -5.21
CA LYS A 238 -13.06 -6.17 -5.71
C LYS A 238 -14.37 -6.68 -6.31
N ARG A 239 -15.50 -6.31 -5.72
CA ARG A 239 -16.83 -6.61 -6.27
C ARG A 239 -17.00 -5.90 -7.62
N MET A 240 -16.72 -4.61 -7.67
CA MET A 240 -16.88 -3.84 -8.90
C MET A 240 -15.93 -4.32 -10.00
N ALA A 241 -14.71 -4.71 -9.64
CA ALA A 241 -13.72 -5.25 -10.56
C ALA A 241 -14.21 -6.56 -11.21
N ILE A 242 -14.75 -7.51 -10.43
CA ILE A 242 -15.24 -8.77 -10.98
C ILE A 242 -16.58 -8.61 -11.73
N GLU A 243 -17.44 -7.67 -11.31
CA GLU A 243 -18.65 -7.31 -12.05
C GLU A 243 -18.31 -6.69 -13.42
N LEU A 244 -17.20 -5.94 -13.51
CA LEU A 244 -16.75 -5.29 -14.74
C LEU A 244 -16.05 -6.25 -15.69
N ASP A 245 -15.09 -7.03 -15.17
CA ASP A 245 -14.30 -7.98 -15.92
C ASP A 245 -13.91 -9.16 -15.01
N PRO A 246 -14.60 -10.32 -15.14
CA PRO A 246 -14.31 -11.52 -14.37
C PRO A 246 -12.89 -12.07 -14.55
N GLU A 247 -12.21 -11.73 -15.65
CA GLU A 247 -10.85 -12.19 -15.96
C GLU A 247 -9.78 -11.20 -15.50
N TRP A 248 -10.16 -10.06 -14.90
CA TRP A 248 -9.21 -9.05 -14.45
C TRP A 248 -8.33 -9.61 -13.31
N PRO A 249 -6.98 -9.70 -13.49
CA PRO A 249 -6.10 -10.34 -12.51
C PRO A 249 -6.08 -9.70 -11.11
N ILE A 250 -6.64 -8.50 -10.97
CA ILE A 250 -6.82 -7.88 -9.66
C ILE A 250 -7.72 -8.73 -8.74
N THR A 251 -8.53 -9.66 -9.27
CA THR A 251 -9.44 -10.51 -8.49
C THR A 251 -8.83 -11.84 -8.03
N LEU A 252 -7.52 -12.03 -8.24
CA LEU A 252 -6.78 -13.24 -7.84
C LEU A 252 -6.84 -13.52 -6.33
N ALA A 253 -6.90 -14.81 -5.99
CA ALA A 253 -6.88 -15.33 -4.62
C ALA A 253 -5.54 -15.14 -3.91
N GLN A 254 -4.44 -15.01 -4.67
CA GLN A 254 -3.07 -14.94 -4.19
C GLN A 254 -2.24 -13.95 -5.03
N GLY A 255 -1.22 -13.34 -4.43
CA GLY A 255 -0.35 -12.38 -5.11
C GLY A 255 -0.34 -10.99 -4.48
N TYR A 256 0.14 -10.00 -5.24
CA TYR A 256 0.35 -8.62 -4.79
C TYR A 256 -0.98 -7.89 -4.51
N GLU A 257 -2.02 -8.18 -5.29
CA GLU A 257 -3.34 -7.55 -5.17
C GLU A 257 -4.41 -8.49 -4.62
N ALA A 258 -4.02 -9.61 -4.04
CA ALA A 258 -4.96 -10.65 -3.68
C ALA A 258 -5.82 -10.35 -2.46
N GLY A 259 -7.08 -10.75 -2.56
CA GLY A 259 -8.09 -10.61 -1.50
C GLY A 259 -8.59 -9.17 -1.32
N GLY A 260 -9.54 -9.00 -0.40
CA GLY A 260 -10.17 -7.72 -0.10
C GLY A 260 -9.32 -6.86 0.85
N CYS A 261 -9.73 -6.78 2.11
CA CYS A 261 -8.98 -6.05 3.13
C CYS A 261 -7.63 -6.73 3.43
N LEU A 262 -6.51 -6.00 3.32
CA LEU A 262 -5.17 -6.52 3.61
C LEU A 262 -4.78 -6.46 5.10
N ALA A 263 -5.58 -5.78 5.94
CA ALA A 263 -5.26 -5.56 7.34
C ALA A 263 -5.06 -6.89 8.09
N GLY A 264 -3.93 -7.04 8.80
CA GLY A 264 -3.56 -8.25 9.55
C GLY A 264 -3.29 -9.50 8.72
N SER A 265 -3.67 -9.52 7.44
CA SER A 265 -3.45 -10.65 6.54
C SER A 265 -2.17 -10.51 5.71
N ARG A 266 -1.95 -9.31 5.17
CA ARG A 266 -0.80 -8.97 4.30
C ARG A 266 -0.24 -7.57 4.57
N TYR A 267 -0.91 -6.80 5.43
CA TYR A 267 -0.54 -5.44 5.80
C TYR A 267 -0.67 -5.25 7.32
N CYS A 268 0.26 -4.51 7.91
CA CYS A 268 0.12 -3.97 9.27
C CYS A 268 0.88 -2.64 9.43
N ARG A 269 0.68 -2.00 10.58
CA ARG A 269 1.36 -0.77 10.98
C ARG A 269 2.09 -1.01 12.31
N VAL A 270 3.30 -0.47 12.43
CA VAL A 270 3.98 -0.28 13.72
C VAL A 270 3.96 1.22 14.07
N THR A 271 3.48 1.56 15.27
CA THR A 271 3.39 2.93 15.75
C THR A 271 4.76 3.47 16.16
N PRO A 272 4.91 4.80 16.39
CA PRO A 272 6.17 5.36 16.87
C PRO A 272 6.61 4.84 18.24
N LEU A 273 5.71 4.23 19.02
CA LEU A 273 6.00 3.67 20.34
C LEU A 273 6.27 2.15 20.31
N GLY A 274 6.20 1.52 19.13
CA GLY A 274 6.45 0.09 18.95
C GLY A 274 5.21 -0.80 18.97
N GLU A 275 4.02 -0.24 19.12
CA GLU A 275 2.76 -1.01 19.07
C GLU A 275 2.44 -1.45 17.64
N VAL A 276 2.04 -2.71 17.48
CA VAL A 276 1.67 -3.30 16.19
C VAL A 276 0.16 -3.31 16.06
N THR A 277 -0.36 -2.82 14.94
CA THR A 277 -1.79 -2.67 14.66
C THR A 277 -2.12 -3.21 13.27
N ALA A 278 -3.33 -3.71 13.07
CA ALA A 278 -3.73 -4.36 11.81
C ALA A 278 -3.77 -3.40 10.62
N CYS A 279 -4.13 -2.13 10.86
CA CYS A 279 -4.04 -1.05 9.89
C CYS A 279 -4.01 0.31 10.63
N PRO A 280 -3.79 1.45 9.94
CA PRO A 280 -3.76 2.77 10.55
C PRO A 280 -5.04 3.16 11.29
N TYR A 281 -6.17 2.58 10.89
CA TYR A 281 -7.52 2.90 11.37
C TYR A 281 -8.07 1.86 12.36
N ILE A 282 -7.27 0.84 12.74
CA ILE A 282 -7.56 -0.10 13.81
C ILE A 282 -6.54 0.20 14.90
N GLU A 283 -6.94 0.92 15.94
CA GLU A 283 -6.02 1.42 16.97
C GLU A 283 -5.62 0.35 17.99
N ASP A 284 -6.40 -0.72 18.10
CA ASP A 284 -6.12 -1.86 18.97
C ASP A 284 -4.74 -2.47 18.66
N SER A 285 -3.84 -2.35 19.62
CA SER A 285 -2.54 -3.00 19.57
C SER A 285 -2.72 -4.51 19.69
N VAL A 286 -2.01 -5.24 18.82
CA VAL A 286 -1.94 -6.71 18.84
C VAL A 286 -0.64 -7.20 19.48
N GLY A 287 0.18 -6.29 19.99
CA GLY A 287 1.47 -6.55 20.61
C GLY A 287 2.44 -5.40 20.43
N SER A 288 3.52 -5.40 21.22
CA SER A 288 4.57 -4.38 21.16
C SER A 288 5.91 -5.01 20.81
N ILE A 289 6.65 -4.40 19.88
CA ILE A 289 7.99 -4.87 19.45
C ILE A 289 9.05 -4.74 20.55
N ARG A 290 8.71 -4.04 21.65
CA ARG A 290 9.55 -3.95 22.86
C ARG A 290 9.42 -5.17 23.76
N ASN A 291 8.34 -5.94 23.62
CA ASN A 291 8.02 -7.08 24.49
C ASN A 291 8.27 -8.43 23.81
N GLN A 292 8.20 -8.47 22.48
CA GLN A 292 8.32 -9.68 21.67
C GLN A 292 8.70 -9.32 20.22
N SER A 293 9.17 -10.28 19.45
CA SER A 293 9.54 -10.05 18.05
C SER A 293 8.31 -9.70 17.20
N PHE A 294 8.53 -8.88 16.17
CA PHE A 294 7.55 -8.64 15.13
C PHE A 294 7.14 -9.95 14.43
N ALA A 295 8.09 -10.87 14.20
CA ALA A 295 7.79 -12.20 13.65
C ALA A 295 6.78 -12.99 14.49
N GLU A 296 6.94 -13.02 15.81
CA GLU A 296 6.01 -13.69 16.72
C GLU A 296 4.62 -13.02 16.69
N ILE A 297 4.56 -11.69 16.74
CA ILE A 297 3.31 -10.92 16.64
C ILE A 297 2.61 -11.25 15.31
N TRP A 298 3.34 -11.15 14.20
CA TRP A 298 2.81 -11.43 12.88
C TRP A 298 2.23 -12.83 12.81
N GLN A 299 2.94 -13.85 13.27
CA GLN A 299 2.49 -15.24 13.13
C GLN A 299 1.32 -15.59 14.05
N SER A 300 1.31 -15.08 15.28
CA SER A 300 0.47 -15.62 16.36
C SER A 300 -0.62 -14.70 16.90
N ALA A 301 -0.60 -13.39 16.59
CA ALA A 301 -1.56 -12.45 17.14
C ALA A 301 -3.02 -12.90 16.85
N PRO A 302 -3.88 -13.03 17.88
CA PRO A 302 -5.26 -13.52 17.70
C PRO A 302 -6.08 -12.70 16.70
N MET A 303 -5.95 -11.37 16.73
CA MET A 303 -6.62 -10.49 15.77
C MET A 303 -6.15 -10.75 14.32
N PHE A 304 -4.86 -10.99 14.11
CA PHE A 304 -4.34 -11.30 12.77
C PHE A 304 -4.84 -12.66 12.28
N GLN A 305 -4.92 -13.66 13.16
CA GLN A 305 -5.54 -14.95 12.82
C GLN A 305 -7.01 -14.78 12.41
N GLN A 306 -7.77 -13.96 13.15
CA GLN A 306 -9.16 -13.64 12.82
C GLN A 306 -9.27 -12.90 11.47
N LEU A 307 -8.37 -11.97 11.18
CA LEU A 307 -8.37 -11.21 9.91
C LEU A 307 -7.88 -12.03 8.71
N ARG A 308 -7.09 -13.08 8.92
CA ARG A 308 -6.67 -14.05 7.88
C ARG A 308 -7.75 -15.05 7.53
N ALA A 309 -8.66 -15.33 8.46
CA ALA A 309 -9.82 -16.18 8.26
C ALA A 309 -11.11 -15.44 8.70
N PRO A 310 -11.46 -14.33 8.03
CA PRO A 310 -12.53 -13.47 8.48
C PRO A 310 -13.88 -14.17 8.38
N SER A 311 -14.73 -13.96 9.38
CA SER A 311 -16.14 -14.37 9.39
C SER A 311 -17.03 -13.14 9.63
N PRO A 312 -17.24 -12.28 8.61
CA PRO A 312 -18.07 -11.09 8.75
C PRO A 312 -19.51 -11.41 9.18
N LYS A 313 -20.13 -10.49 9.91
CA LYS A 313 -21.54 -10.49 10.31
C LYS A 313 -22.36 -9.60 9.36
N GLY A 314 -23.68 -9.63 9.50
CA GLY A 314 -24.62 -8.81 8.73
C GLY A 314 -24.55 -9.09 7.22
N ARG A 315 -24.80 -8.07 6.40
CA ARG A 315 -24.78 -8.17 4.93
C ARG A 315 -23.47 -8.74 4.40
N CYS A 316 -22.34 -8.37 5.00
CA CYS A 316 -21.03 -8.88 4.59
C CYS A 316 -20.86 -10.39 4.81
N GLY A 317 -21.54 -10.96 5.81
CA GLY A 317 -21.49 -12.39 6.12
C GLY A 317 -22.28 -13.25 5.15
N GLU A 318 -23.39 -12.73 4.63
CA GLU A 318 -24.29 -13.45 3.70
C GLU A 318 -23.99 -13.15 2.22
N CYS A 319 -23.16 -12.14 1.95
CA CYS A 319 -22.80 -11.70 0.59
C CYS A 319 -22.04 -12.76 -0.22
N GLU A 320 -22.46 -12.94 -1.46
CA GLU A 320 -21.81 -13.77 -2.47
C GLU A 320 -20.34 -13.34 -2.71
N TYR A 321 -20.00 -12.06 -2.51
CA TYR A 321 -18.64 -11.53 -2.66
C TYR A 321 -17.77 -11.63 -1.39
N ARG A 322 -18.22 -12.30 -0.32
CA ARG A 322 -17.54 -12.29 1.00
C ARG A 322 -16.08 -12.79 1.00
N LYS A 323 -15.72 -13.66 0.05
CA LYS A 323 -14.32 -14.14 -0.13
C LYS A 323 -13.42 -13.19 -0.92
N LEU A 324 -14.01 -12.27 -1.69
CA LEU A 324 -13.32 -11.28 -2.52
C LEU A 324 -13.20 -9.92 -1.82
N CYS A 325 -14.30 -9.45 -1.25
CA CYS A 325 -14.42 -8.11 -0.67
C CYS A 325 -14.36 -8.17 0.86
N GLY A 326 -15.35 -8.80 1.48
CA GLY A 326 -15.50 -8.88 2.94
C GLY A 326 -15.76 -7.56 3.67
N GLY A 327 -15.69 -6.40 2.98
CA GLY A 327 -15.85 -5.06 3.55
C GLY A 327 -14.63 -4.57 4.34
N CYS A 328 -14.52 -3.26 4.56
CA CYS A 328 -13.51 -2.72 5.47
C CYS A 328 -13.81 -3.20 6.89
N ARG A 329 -12.78 -3.61 7.65
CA ARG A 329 -12.92 -4.05 9.05
C ARG A 329 -12.75 -2.89 10.04
N ALA A 330 -12.03 -1.84 9.64
CA ALA A 330 -11.83 -0.65 10.45
C ALA A 330 -13.11 0.20 10.59
N ARG A 331 -13.95 0.28 9.54
CA ARG A 331 -15.21 1.06 9.57
C ARG A 331 -16.19 0.58 10.64
N PRO A 332 -16.62 -0.70 10.66
CA PRO A 332 -17.54 -1.17 11.70
C PRO A 332 -16.90 -1.17 13.09
N LEU A 333 -15.59 -1.37 13.20
CA LEU A 333 -14.88 -1.22 14.47
C LEU A 333 -14.95 0.21 15.00
N ALA A 334 -14.65 1.20 14.15
CA ALA A 334 -14.67 2.62 14.54
C ALA A 334 -16.08 3.10 14.93
N ARG A 335 -17.12 2.63 14.24
CA ARG A 335 -18.52 3.05 14.50
C ARG A 335 -19.16 2.29 15.66
N ASP A 336 -19.02 0.97 15.68
CA ASP A 336 -19.81 0.07 16.53
C ASP A 336 -18.97 -0.76 17.52
N GLY A 337 -17.64 -0.64 17.47
CA GLY A 337 -16.74 -1.49 18.27
C GLY A 337 -16.67 -2.94 17.82
N GLU A 338 -17.17 -3.27 16.61
CA GLU A 338 -17.28 -4.66 16.12
C GLU A 338 -16.40 -4.89 14.89
N LEU A 339 -15.23 -5.52 15.09
CA LEU A 339 -14.25 -5.79 14.03
C LEU A 339 -14.82 -6.61 12.87
N MET A 340 -15.73 -7.54 13.15
CA MET A 340 -16.35 -8.40 12.13
C MET A 340 -17.70 -7.87 11.64
N GLY A 341 -18.06 -6.62 11.96
CA GLY A 341 -19.33 -6.03 11.55
C GLY A 341 -19.44 -5.85 10.04
N GLU A 342 -20.64 -5.47 9.57
CA GLU A 342 -20.81 -5.13 8.16
C GLU A 342 -20.22 -3.76 7.84
N ASP A 343 -19.67 -3.61 6.64
CA ASP A 343 -19.25 -2.30 6.15
C ASP A 343 -20.47 -1.50 5.70
N PHE A 344 -20.85 -0.51 6.51
CA PHE A 344 -22.05 0.29 6.32
C PHE A 344 -21.99 1.27 5.14
N LEU A 345 -20.81 1.52 4.56
CA LEU A 345 -20.69 2.35 3.35
C LEU A 345 -20.94 1.56 2.06
N CYS A 346 -21.11 0.24 2.15
CA CYS A 346 -21.58 -0.55 1.03
C CYS A 346 -23.09 -0.35 0.84
N ASP A 347 -23.51 0.12 -0.34
CA ASP A 347 -24.93 0.17 -0.73
C ASP A 347 -25.44 -1.16 -1.33
N TYR A 348 -24.55 -2.12 -1.56
CA TYR A 348 -24.91 -3.42 -2.13
C TYR A 348 -25.83 -4.22 -1.20
N THR A 349 -26.87 -4.81 -1.79
CA THR A 349 -27.75 -5.78 -1.14
C THR A 349 -27.40 -7.18 -1.65
N PRO A 350 -26.94 -8.10 -0.77
CA PRO A 350 -26.72 -9.50 -1.13
C PRO A 350 -27.95 -10.14 -1.77
N LYS A 351 -27.75 -10.92 -2.83
CA LYS A 351 -28.86 -11.56 -3.57
C LYS A 351 -29.16 -12.98 -3.10
N GLY A 352 -28.38 -13.52 -2.15
CA GLY A 352 -28.47 -14.91 -1.71
C GLY A 352 -27.92 -15.91 -2.74
N GLU A 353 -27.09 -15.44 -3.66
CA GLU A 353 -26.43 -16.26 -4.68
C GLU A 353 -25.27 -17.09 -4.08
N ALA A 354 -24.75 -18.03 -4.86
CA ALA A 354 -23.58 -18.82 -4.45
C ALA A 354 -22.37 -17.90 -4.23
N VAL A 355 -21.52 -18.26 -3.26
CA VAL A 355 -20.29 -17.52 -2.98
C VAL A 355 -19.39 -17.54 -4.21
N ILE A 356 -18.98 -16.35 -4.64
CA ILE A 356 -18.04 -16.14 -5.71
C ILE A 356 -16.64 -16.47 -5.18
N GLU A 357 -16.02 -17.49 -5.77
CA GLU A 357 -14.65 -17.87 -5.46
C GLU A 357 -13.68 -16.93 -6.18
N PRO A 358 -12.68 -16.37 -5.49
CA PRO A 358 -11.63 -15.60 -6.14
C PRO A 358 -10.93 -16.41 -7.24
N MET A 359 -10.48 -15.73 -8.29
CA MET A 359 -9.71 -16.37 -9.35
C MET A 359 -8.51 -17.07 -8.72
N LYS A 360 -8.42 -18.39 -8.89
CA LYS A 360 -7.19 -19.08 -8.47
C LYS A 360 -6.08 -18.54 -9.36
N ALA A 361 -4.92 -18.24 -8.76
CA ALA A 361 -3.71 -18.14 -9.57
C ALA A 361 -3.67 -19.39 -10.44
N ILE A 362 -3.60 -19.21 -11.76
CA ILE A 362 -3.51 -20.32 -12.69
C ILE A 362 -2.25 -21.06 -12.28
N GLY A 363 -2.49 -22.17 -11.57
CA GLY A 363 -1.48 -23.02 -10.97
C GLY A 363 -0.84 -23.80 -12.09
N ASP A 364 0.06 -23.14 -12.79
CA ASP A 364 1.25 -23.69 -13.40
C ASP A 364 2.20 -22.50 -13.53
N THR A 365 3.24 -22.48 -12.68
CA THR A 365 4.45 -21.73 -13.00
C THR A 365 4.82 -22.08 -14.44
N LEU A 366 4.82 -21.08 -15.33
CA LEU A 366 5.26 -21.31 -16.69
C LEU A 366 6.71 -21.78 -16.66
N ASN A 367 7.13 -22.56 -17.64
CA ASN A 367 8.55 -22.88 -17.75
C ASN A 367 9.30 -21.62 -18.16
N TRP A 368 10.45 -21.36 -17.56
CA TRP A 368 11.33 -20.27 -17.97
C TRP A 368 12.50 -20.87 -18.73
N THR A 369 12.86 -20.26 -19.87
CA THR A 369 14.13 -20.60 -20.54
C THR A 369 15.30 -20.30 -19.60
N ARG A 370 16.40 -21.03 -19.75
CA ARG A 370 17.60 -20.82 -18.93
C ARG A 370 18.10 -19.37 -19.02
N GLU A 371 18.07 -18.81 -20.22
CA GLU A 371 18.47 -17.42 -20.48
C GLU A 371 17.51 -16.42 -19.81
N ALA A 372 16.22 -16.75 -19.70
CA ALA A 372 15.26 -15.94 -18.95
C ALA A 372 15.54 -16.01 -17.44
N GLU A 373 15.83 -17.19 -16.89
CA GLU A 373 16.18 -17.35 -15.48
C GLU A 373 17.48 -16.62 -15.11
N GLU A 374 18.52 -16.74 -15.94
CA GLU A 374 19.79 -16.02 -15.75
C GLU A 374 19.60 -14.50 -15.78
N ARG A 375 18.71 -14.00 -16.64
CA ARG A 375 18.36 -12.58 -16.71
C ARG A 375 17.51 -12.14 -15.53
N PHE A 376 16.54 -12.97 -15.14
CA PHE A 376 15.66 -12.73 -14.02
C PHE A 376 16.41 -12.68 -12.69
N ALA A 377 17.43 -13.52 -12.51
CA ALA A 377 18.30 -13.50 -11.34
C ALA A 377 19.02 -12.15 -11.14
N ARG A 378 19.22 -11.37 -12.21
CA ARG A 378 19.85 -10.03 -12.15
C ARG A 378 18.88 -8.92 -11.73
N ILE A 379 17.59 -9.23 -11.63
CA ILE A 379 16.57 -8.30 -11.16
C ILE A 379 16.69 -8.19 -9.64
N PRO A 380 16.60 -6.98 -9.05
CA PRO A 380 16.60 -6.80 -7.60
C PRO A 380 15.57 -7.72 -6.93
N PRO A 381 15.94 -8.46 -5.86
CA PRO A 381 15.08 -9.47 -5.23
C PRO A 381 13.66 -8.98 -4.94
N PHE A 382 13.50 -7.78 -4.38
CA PHE A 382 12.19 -7.20 -4.07
C PHE A 382 11.27 -6.97 -5.28
N LEU A 383 11.79 -6.95 -6.51
CA LEU A 383 10.98 -6.85 -7.73
C LEU A 383 10.70 -8.20 -8.37
N ARG A 384 11.38 -9.27 -7.95
CA ARG A 384 11.37 -10.57 -8.63
C ARG A 384 9.98 -11.17 -8.67
N ARG A 385 9.28 -11.33 -7.55
CA ARG A 385 7.91 -11.90 -7.55
C ARG A 385 6.94 -11.12 -8.43
N MET A 386 6.95 -9.79 -8.35
CA MET A 386 6.10 -8.95 -9.20
C MET A 386 6.45 -9.12 -10.69
N ILE A 387 7.73 -9.12 -11.03
CA ILE A 387 8.17 -9.26 -12.43
C ILE A 387 7.93 -10.68 -12.94
N ARG A 388 8.10 -11.72 -12.12
CA ARG A 388 7.78 -13.10 -12.45
C ARG A 388 6.30 -13.26 -12.75
N GLY A 389 5.44 -12.79 -11.85
CA GLY A 389 3.99 -12.78 -12.07
C GLY A 389 3.61 -12.05 -13.35
N ARG A 390 4.10 -10.82 -13.56
CA ARG A 390 3.81 -10.06 -14.79
C ARG A 390 4.34 -10.73 -16.05
N ALA A 391 5.50 -11.38 -16.01
CA ALA A 391 6.07 -12.06 -17.16
C ALA A 391 5.26 -13.30 -17.51
N GLU A 392 4.83 -14.06 -16.50
CA GLU A 392 3.95 -15.21 -16.68
C GLU A 392 2.58 -14.79 -17.19
N ASP A 393 2.01 -13.70 -16.67
CA ASP A 393 0.72 -13.15 -17.13
C ASP A 393 0.82 -12.64 -18.56
N TYR A 394 1.90 -11.93 -18.91
CA TYR A 394 2.15 -11.45 -20.29
C TYR A 394 2.21 -12.61 -21.28
N VAL A 395 3.02 -13.63 -20.98
CA VAL A 395 3.20 -14.80 -21.84
C VAL A 395 1.91 -15.61 -21.96
N ARG A 396 1.13 -15.71 -20.88
CA ARG A 396 -0.19 -16.35 -20.88
C ARG A 396 -1.20 -15.59 -21.75
N GLY A 397 -1.21 -14.25 -21.70
CA GLY A 397 -2.05 -13.41 -22.56
C GLY A 397 -1.77 -13.57 -24.05
N GLU A 398 -0.54 -13.97 -24.41
CA GLU A 398 -0.13 -14.31 -25.78
C GLU A 398 -0.41 -15.79 -26.14
N GLY A 399 -1.07 -16.55 -25.26
CA GLY A 399 -1.36 -17.99 -25.46
C GLY A 399 -0.13 -18.90 -25.40
N ARG A 400 0.99 -18.43 -24.83
CA ARG A 400 2.25 -19.17 -24.71
C ARG A 400 2.44 -19.77 -23.32
N GLY A 401 3.23 -20.84 -23.24
CA GLY A 401 3.49 -21.59 -21.99
C GLY A 401 4.92 -21.47 -21.43
N VAL A 402 5.77 -20.64 -22.06
CA VAL A 402 7.20 -20.52 -21.71
C VAL A 402 7.64 -19.06 -21.72
N VAL A 403 8.27 -18.61 -20.63
CA VAL A 403 8.86 -17.27 -20.52
C VAL A 403 10.27 -17.25 -21.10
N THR A 404 10.53 -16.34 -22.03
CA THR A 404 11.82 -16.17 -22.71
C THR A 404 12.55 -14.90 -22.26
N ALA A 405 13.86 -14.82 -22.52
CA ALA A 405 14.63 -13.61 -22.24
C ALA A 405 14.20 -12.40 -23.09
N ASP A 406 13.59 -12.64 -24.26
CA ASP A 406 13.04 -11.60 -25.11
C ASP A 406 11.76 -11.01 -24.50
N ASP A 407 10.89 -11.84 -23.90
CA ASP A 407 9.71 -11.37 -23.16
C ASP A 407 10.09 -10.37 -22.07
N LEU A 408 11.12 -10.70 -21.28
CA LEU A 408 11.67 -9.79 -20.26
C LEU A 408 12.26 -8.52 -20.87
N SER A 409 12.82 -8.60 -22.08
CA SER A 409 13.38 -7.45 -22.80
C SER A 409 12.29 -6.52 -23.32
N GLN A 410 11.24 -7.09 -23.91
CA GLN A 410 10.09 -6.34 -24.40
C GLN A 410 9.34 -5.66 -23.25
N MET A 411 9.13 -6.38 -22.15
CA MET A 411 8.52 -5.80 -20.94
C MET A 411 9.35 -4.66 -20.36
N ALA A 412 10.67 -4.82 -20.28
CA ALA A 412 11.56 -3.75 -19.83
C ALA A 412 11.56 -2.55 -20.79
N LYS A 413 11.58 -2.79 -22.10
CA LYS A 413 11.56 -1.75 -23.14
C LYS A 413 10.23 -0.98 -23.17
N ARG A 414 9.09 -1.66 -22.98
CA ARG A 414 7.77 -1.02 -22.84
C ARG A 414 7.70 -0.13 -21.61
N ARG A 415 8.38 -0.50 -20.52
CA ARG A 415 8.33 0.23 -19.25
C ARG A 415 9.38 1.34 -19.10
N PHE A 416 10.55 1.20 -19.73
CA PHE A 416 11.68 2.12 -19.54
C PHE A 416 12.19 2.74 -20.86
N GLY A 417 11.58 2.42 -22.01
CA GLY A 417 12.04 2.89 -23.31
C GLY A 417 13.43 2.32 -23.69
N ALA A 418 14.26 3.12 -24.36
CA ALA A 418 15.65 2.76 -24.69
C ALA A 418 16.62 2.89 -23.50
N ALA A 419 16.20 3.53 -22.41
CA ALA A 419 16.99 3.74 -21.22
C ALA A 419 16.70 2.63 -20.20
N LEU A 420 17.48 1.55 -20.20
CA LEU A 420 17.40 0.58 -19.10
C LEU A 420 17.74 1.29 -17.77
N PRO A 421 17.14 0.89 -16.63
CA PRO A 421 17.51 1.43 -15.33
C PRO A 421 19.01 1.28 -15.10
N VAL A 422 19.65 2.36 -14.64
CA VAL A 422 21.07 2.32 -14.24
C VAL A 422 21.21 1.30 -13.12
N ARG A 423 22.09 0.32 -13.35
CA ARG A 423 22.37 -0.77 -12.40
C ARG A 423 22.79 -0.17 -11.05
N PRO A 424 22.26 -0.63 -9.91
CA PRO A 424 22.93 -0.45 -8.64
C PRO A 424 24.32 -1.09 -8.78
N ASN A 425 25.36 -0.32 -8.48
CA ASN A 425 26.73 -0.79 -8.62
C ASN A 425 26.99 -1.83 -7.53
N ASN A 426 26.86 -3.12 -7.86
CA ASN A 426 27.22 -4.23 -6.97
C ASN A 426 28.74 -4.37 -6.94
N GLY A 427 29.43 -3.42 -6.32
CA GLY A 427 30.76 -3.60 -5.72
C GLY A 427 31.93 -4.11 -6.57
N GLU A 428 31.79 -4.37 -7.87
CA GLU A 428 32.89 -4.88 -8.70
C GLU A 428 33.38 -3.78 -9.66
N THR A 429 34.36 -3.02 -9.17
CA THR A 429 35.33 -2.25 -9.98
C THR A 429 36.47 -3.17 -10.45
N PRO A 430 37.18 -2.83 -11.54
CA PRO A 430 37.47 -1.48 -12.04
C PRO A 430 36.58 -0.98 -13.18
#